data_AF-A0A8C3RJ84-F1
#
_entry.id   AF-A0A8C3RJ84-F1
#
_cell.length_a   1.000
_cell.length_b   1.000
_cell.length_c   1.000
_cell.angle_alpha   90.00
_cell.angle_beta   90.00
_cell.angle_gamma   90.00
#
_symmetry.space_group_name_H-M   'P 1'
#
loop_
_entity.id
_entity.type
_entity.pdbx_description
1 polymer ?
#
loop_
_entity_poly.entity_id
_entity_poly.type
_entity_poly.pdbx_seq_one_letter_code
_entity_poly.pdbx_strand_id
1 'polypeptide(L)'
;NPQAVNLDAYKEKLEQAVKSYERRLNLIIWRALSQEERDKFEQEEPVSYMEHKEALLEALENLGWPVSFDDVTLLEDEILAGLTYIQQACDLQEAAKKEIQRTEENVKAQSKKRQKGKVFETLKGQKVIARSDITGFYFPGTVIKSISSSQALVDFSYGETQIVPIKFIIPVGGAMPCPSLQVGDYVFARTGTQTGNDCYMPAVVIATPKRVEADDKLYTVLKYNNRKKHCIRSGLIKISQTKYACSCRYIRMAHMVDCLL
;
A
#
# COMPACT_ATOMS: atom_id res chain seq x y z
N ASN A 1 -4.58 -8.90 6.88
CA ASN A 1 -4.07 -10.19 7.37
C ASN A 1 -3.59 -11.01 6.16
N PRO A 2 -2.27 -11.12 5.88
CA PRO A 2 -1.76 -11.82 4.70
C PRO A 2 -1.97 -13.34 4.71
N GLN A 3 -2.44 -13.91 5.84
CA GLN A 3 -2.86 -15.31 5.95
C GLN A 3 -4.38 -15.51 5.78
N ALA A 4 -5.17 -14.43 5.68
CA ALA A 4 -6.63 -14.53 5.52
C ALA A 4 -7.08 -14.53 4.06
N VAL A 5 -6.17 -14.26 3.12
CA VAL A 5 -6.44 -14.31 1.68
C VAL A 5 -5.88 -15.63 1.18
N ASN A 6 -6.74 -16.50 0.66
CA ASN A 6 -6.31 -17.71 -0.04
C ASN A 6 -5.64 -17.30 -1.36
N LEU A 7 -4.34 -17.01 -1.30
CA LEU A 7 -3.55 -16.55 -2.44
C LEU A 7 -3.51 -17.60 -3.55
N ASP A 8 -3.58 -18.89 -3.21
CA ASP A 8 -3.57 -19.97 -4.19
C ASP A 8 -4.91 -19.97 -4.98
N ALA A 9 -6.05 -19.87 -4.29
CA ALA A 9 -7.36 -19.75 -4.94
C ALA A 9 -7.52 -18.42 -5.71
N TYR A 10 -6.88 -17.35 -5.26
CA TYR A 10 -6.83 -16.08 -5.98
C TYR A 10 -6.04 -16.22 -7.29
N LYS A 11 -4.85 -16.83 -7.24
CA LYS A 11 -4.01 -17.08 -8.42
C LYS A 11 -4.73 -17.97 -9.43
N GLU A 12 -5.34 -19.06 -8.98
CA GLU A 12 -6.06 -19.98 -9.88
C GLU A 12 -7.21 -19.28 -10.61
N LYS A 13 -8.01 -18.48 -9.91
CA LYS A 13 -9.08 -17.69 -10.53
C LYS A 13 -8.54 -16.64 -11.50
N LEU A 14 -7.44 -15.99 -11.14
CA LEU A 14 -6.81 -14.97 -11.97
C LEU A 14 -6.18 -15.57 -13.23
N GLU A 15 -5.53 -16.72 -13.12
CA GLU A 15 -5.01 -17.49 -14.27
C GLU A 15 -6.14 -17.94 -15.20
N GLN A 16 -7.27 -18.39 -14.66
CA GLN A 16 -8.45 -18.72 -15.45
C GLN A 16 -9.00 -17.49 -16.18
N ALA A 17 -9.04 -16.33 -15.52
CA ALA A 17 -9.48 -15.08 -16.14
C ALA A 17 -8.53 -14.65 -17.26
N VAL A 18 -7.21 -14.66 -17.02
CA VAL A 18 -6.18 -14.35 -18.03
C VAL A 18 -6.32 -15.28 -19.25
N LYS A 19 -6.42 -16.60 -19.04
CA LYS A 19 -6.64 -17.56 -20.13
C LYS A 19 -7.91 -17.29 -20.92
N SER A 20 -8.96 -16.83 -20.26
CA SER A 20 -10.23 -16.48 -20.92
C SER A 20 -10.09 -15.24 -21.81
N TYR A 21 -9.33 -14.24 -21.37
CA TYR A 21 -9.03 -13.04 -22.14
C TYR A 21 -8.07 -13.33 -23.29
N GLU A 22 -7.01 -14.11 -23.07
CA GLU A 22 -6.10 -14.57 -24.13
C GLU A 22 -6.86 -15.31 -25.22
N ARG A 23 -7.71 -16.27 -24.83
CA ARG A 23 -8.54 -17.01 -25.79
C ARG A 23 -9.46 -16.09 -26.59
N ARG A 24 -10.08 -15.10 -25.92
CA ARG A 24 -10.95 -14.13 -26.58
C ARG A 24 -10.17 -13.25 -27.56
N LEU A 25 -9.00 -12.76 -27.17
CA LEU A 25 -8.13 -11.94 -28.00
C LEU A 25 -7.68 -12.72 -29.25
N ASN A 26 -7.15 -13.93 -29.06
CA ASN A 26 -6.73 -14.80 -30.15
C ASN A 26 -7.90 -15.08 -31.11
N LEU A 27 -9.11 -15.35 -30.60
CA LEU A 27 -10.28 -15.61 -31.44
C LEU A 27 -10.73 -14.38 -32.24
N ILE A 28 -10.73 -13.19 -31.63
CA ILE A 28 -11.13 -11.95 -32.30
C ILE A 28 -10.17 -11.66 -33.46
N ILE A 29 -8.87 -11.72 -33.19
CA ILE A 29 -7.83 -11.46 -34.19
C ILE A 29 -7.88 -12.54 -35.28
N TRP A 30 -7.92 -13.81 -34.90
CA TRP A 30 -7.96 -14.91 -35.87
C TRP A 30 -9.15 -14.78 -36.82
N ARG A 31 -10.35 -14.50 -36.30
CA ARG A 31 -11.56 -14.29 -37.11
C ARG A 31 -11.47 -13.09 -38.05
N ALA A 32 -10.69 -12.08 -37.67
CA ALA A 32 -10.50 -10.86 -38.46
C ALA A 32 -9.52 -11.05 -39.63
N LEU A 33 -8.59 -12.02 -39.53
CA LEU A 33 -7.66 -12.35 -40.60
C LEU A 33 -8.35 -13.03 -41.79
N SER A 34 -7.85 -12.75 -43.00
CA SER A 34 -8.21 -13.48 -44.22
C SER A 34 -7.62 -14.90 -44.21
N GLN A 35 -8.12 -15.78 -45.09
CA GLN A 35 -7.58 -17.14 -45.19
C GLN A 35 -6.09 -17.13 -45.60
N GLU A 36 -5.71 -16.23 -46.50
CA GLU A 36 -4.33 -16.05 -46.98
C GLU A 36 -3.36 -15.67 -45.84
N GLU A 37 -3.78 -14.79 -44.93
CA GLU A 37 -2.97 -14.40 -43.78
C GLU A 37 -2.90 -15.52 -42.72
N ARG A 38 -3.97 -16.30 -42.54
CA ARG A 38 -3.97 -17.45 -41.63
C ARG A 38 -3.05 -18.57 -42.11
N ASP A 39 -3.03 -18.83 -43.43
CA ASP A 39 -2.22 -19.90 -44.02
C ASP A 39 -0.71 -19.68 -43.78
N LYS A 40 -0.26 -18.44 -43.57
CA LYS A 40 1.13 -18.11 -43.20
C LYS A 40 1.57 -18.65 -41.84
N PHE A 41 0.63 -18.93 -40.95
CA PHE A 41 0.93 -19.44 -39.61
C PHE A 41 0.97 -20.98 -39.56
N GLU A 42 0.62 -21.67 -40.66
CA GLU A 42 0.59 -23.14 -40.77
C GLU A 42 -0.24 -23.83 -39.66
N GLN A 43 -1.21 -23.13 -39.07
CA GLN A 43 -2.05 -23.62 -37.98
C GLN A 43 -3.53 -23.46 -38.33
N GLU A 44 -4.33 -24.48 -38.05
CA GLU A 44 -5.79 -24.42 -38.20
C GLU A 44 -6.47 -23.71 -37.02
N GLU A 45 -5.79 -23.63 -35.87
CA GLU A 45 -6.30 -23.02 -34.64
C GLU A 45 -5.78 -21.58 -34.44
N PRO A 46 -6.51 -20.74 -33.67
CA PRO A 46 -6.07 -19.38 -33.35
C PRO A 46 -4.69 -19.34 -32.68
N VAL A 47 -3.72 -18.73 -33.35
CA VAL A 47 -2.38 -18.52 -32.79
C VAL A 47 -2.41 -17.56 -31.60
N SER A 48 -1.44 -17.73 -30.69
CA SER A 48 -1.28 -16.86 -29.53
C SER A 48 -0.87 -15.45 -29.95
N TYR A 49 -1.71 -14.46 -29.62
CA TYR A 49 -1.44 -13.06 -29.93
C TYR A 49 -0.15 -12.56 -29.30
N MET A 50 0.11 -12.92 -28.04
CA MET A 50 1.28 -12.45 -27.32
C MET A 50 2.60 -12.97 -27.91
N GLU A 51 2.59 -14.17 -28.48
CA GLU A 51 3.77 -14.80 -29.09
C GLU A 51 4.03 -14.28 -30.51
N HIS A 52 2.97 -14.00 -31.27
CA HIS A 52 3.05 -13.61 -32.68
C HIS A 52 2.62 -12.16 -32.92
N LYS A 53 2.75 -11.30 -31.89
CA LYS A 53 2.19 -9.94 -31.86
C LYS A 53 2.53 -9.12 -33.11
N GLU A 54 3.82 -9.05 -33.46
CA GLU A 54 4.30 -8.23 -34.58
C GLU A 54 3.69 -8.68 -35.91
N ALA A 55 3.73 -9.99 -36.19
CA ALA A 55 3.17 -10.57 -37.42
C ALA A 55 1.65 -10.37 -37.51
N LEU A 56 0.93 -10.48 -36.40
CA LEU A 56 -0.52 -10.28 -36.36
C LEU A 56 -0.90 -8.81 -36.53
N LEU A 57 -0.15 -7.88 -35.93
CA LEU A 57 -0.37 -6.44 -36.10
C LEU A 57 -0.11 -6.00 -37.55
N GLU A 58 0.96 -6.51 -38.17
CA GLU A 58 1.26 -6.25 -39.59
C GLU A 58 0.14 -6.78 -40.50
N ALA A 59 -0.35 -8.01 -40.25
CA ALA A 59 -1.47 -8.58 -40.99
C ALA A 59 -2.77 -7.76 -40.83
N LEU A 60 -3.06 -7.28 -39.62
CA LEU A 60 -4.21 -6.41 -39.35
C LEU A 60 -4.09 -5.06 -40.04
N GLU A 61 -2.89 -4.48 -40.09
CA GLU A 61 -2.62 -3.21 -40.78
C GLU A 61 -2.79 -3.35 -42.30
N ASN A 62 -2.28 -4.43 -42.90
CA ASN A 62 -2.47 -4.74 -44.32
C ASN A 62 -3.95 -4.93 -44.70
N LEU A 63 -4.77 -5.43 -43.77
CA LEU A 63 -6.22 -5.60 -43.95
C LEU A 63 -7.02 -4.35 -43.58
N GLY A 64 -6.37 -3.25 -43.18
CA GLY A 64 -7.02 -1.98 -42.85
C GLY A 64 -7.79 -1.99 -41.54
N TRP A 65 -7.33 -2.76 -40.54
CA TRP A 65 -7.95 -2.89 -39.21
C TRP A 65 -9.41 -3.35 -39.23
N PRO A 66 -9.68 -4.61 -39.64
CA PRO A 66 -11.02 -5.20 -39.64
C PRO A 66 -11.64 -5.36 -38.23
N VAL A 67 -10.85 -5.12 -37.18
CA VAL A 67 -11.25 -5.12 -35.77
C VAL A 67 -10.85 -3.81 -35.11
N SER A 68 -11.60 -3.42 -34.09
CA SER A 68 -11.32 -2.22 -33.30
C SER A 68 -9.95 -2.33 -32.62
N PHE A 69 -9.07 -1.38 -32.91
CA PHE A 69 -7.78 -1.23 -32.23
C PHE A 69 -7.96 -1.08 -30.71
N ASP A 70 -8.98 -0.31 -30.29
CA ASP A 70 -9.28 -0.07 -28.88
C ASP A 70 -9.69 -1.36 -28.15
N ASP A 71 -10.41 -2.27 -28.81
CA ASP A 71 -10.81 -3.55 -28.20
C ASP A 71 -9.62 -4.51 -28.05
N VAL A 72 -8.70 -4.51 -29.03
CA VAL A 72 -7.48 -5.31 -29.00
C VAL A 72 -6.54 -4.82 -27.90
N THR A 73 -6.31 -3.50 -27.83
CA THR A 73 -5.46 -2.89 -26.79
C THR A 73 -6.04 -3.05 -25.40
N LEU A 74 -7.35 -2.90 -25.21
CA LEU A 74 -8.00 -3.14 -23.92
C LEU A 74 -7.78 -4.57 -23.41
N LEU A 75 -7.95 -5.57 -24.29
CA LEU A 75 -7.73 -6.97 -23.93
C LEU A 75 -6.25 -7.25 -23.64
N GLU A 76 -5.34 -6.67 -24.42
CA GLU A 76 -3.90 -6.76 -24.19
C GLU A 76 -3.51 -6.20 -22.80
N ASP A 77 -3.99 -5.00 -22.47
CA ASP A 77 -3.73 -4.33 -21.20
C ASP A 77 -4.26 -5.13 -20.00
N GLU A 78 -5.48 -5.68 -20.10
CA GLU A 78 -6.06 -6.53 -19.05
C GLU A 78 -5.27 -7.83 -18.84
N ILE A 79 -4.77 -8.44 -19.92
CA ILE A 79 -3.90 -9.63 -19.82
C ILE A 79 -2.59 -9.27 -19.12
N LEU A 80 -1.93 -8.17 -19.54
CA LEU A 80 -0.67 -7.71 -18.94
C LEU A 80 -0.84 -7.33 -17.46
N ALA A 81 -1.96 -6.68 -17.11
CA ALA A 81 -2.32 -6.39 -15.73
C ALA A 81 -2.51 -7.67 -14.92
N GLY A 82 -3.24 -8.65 -15.47
CA GLY A 82 -3.45 -9.97 -14.88
C GLY A 82 -2.13 -10.71 -14.60
N LEU A 83 -1.23 -10.78 -15.58
CA LEU A 83 0.10 -11.37 -15.44
C LEU A 83 0.94 -10.66 -14.36
N THR A 84 0.87 -9.33 -14.31
CA THR A 84 1.55 -8.53 -13.29
C THR A 84 1.02 -8.87 -11.89
N TYR A 85 -0.29 -9.02 -11.72
CA TYR A 85 -0.89 -9.41 -10.44
C TYR A 85 -0.53 -10.84 -10.02
N ILE A 86 -0.45 -11.78 -10.97
CA ILE A 86 0.04 -13.14 -10.72
C ILE A 86 1.48 -13.08 -10.19
N GLN A 87 2.36 -12.31 -10.87
CA GLN A 87 3.75 -12.16 -10.44
C GLN A 87 3.85 -11.54 -9.05
N GLN A 88 3.09 -10.48 -8.77
CA GLN A 88 3.03 -9.86 -7.45
C GLN A 88 2.59 -10.86 -6.38
N ALA A 89 1.58 -11.70 -6.67
CA ALA A 89 1.10 -12.73 -5.77
C ALA A 89 2.15 -13.85 -5.56
N CYS A 90 2.96 -14.18 -6.58
CA CYS A 90 4.14 -15.04 -6.45
C CYS A 90 5.19 -14.43 -5.53
N ASP A 91 5.58 -13.18 -5.75
CA ASP A 91 6.57 -12.47 -4.93
C ASP A 91 6.12 -12.35 -3.47
N LEU A 92 4.83 -12.08 -3.24
CA LEU A 92 4.21 -12.05 -1.92
C LEU A 92 4.30 -13.41 -1.21
N GLN A 93 4.01 -14.50 -1.94
CA GLN A 93 4.08 -15.86 -1.41
C GLN A 93 5.53 -16.28 -1.13
N GLU A 94 6.48 -15.92 -2.00
CA GLU A 94 7.90 -16.16 -1.78
C GLU A 94 8.44 -15.37 -0.60
N ALA A 95 8.09 -14.09 -0.47
CA ALA A 95 8.47 -13.27 0.66
C ALA A 95 7.93 -13.86 1.97
N ALA A 96 6.68 -14.34 1.96
CA ALA A 96 6.10 -15.04 3.12
C ALA A 96 6.84 -16.35 3.44
N LYS A 97 7.18 -17.16 2.43
CA LYS A 97 7.95 -18.41 2.62
C LYS A 97 9.37 -18.14 3.13
N LYS A 98 10.05 -17.09 2.62
CA LYS A 98 11.39 -16.67 3.08
C LYS A 98 11.36 -16.19 4.54
N GLU A 99 10.30 -15.50 4.97
CA GLU A 99 10.12 -15.14 6.37
C GLU A 99 9.86 -16.37 7.26
N ILE A 100 9.14 -17.38 6.78
CA ILE A 100 8.96 -18.66 7.49
C ILE A 100 10.28 -19.43 7.59
N GLN A 101 11.04 -19.56 6.50
CA GLN A 101 12.35 -20.23 6.50
C GLN A 101 13.38 -19.51 7.39
N ARG A 102 13.42 -18.17 7.40
CA ARG A 102 14.23 -17.39 8.37
C ARG A 102 13.81 -17.62 9.82
N THR A 103 12.55 -17.98 10.05
CA THR A 103 12.04 -18.34 11.38
C THR A 103 12.42 -19.77 11.73
N GLU A 104 12.39 -20.72 10.78
CA GLU A 104 12.75 -22.13 10.98
C GLU A 104 14.26 -22.40 11.06
N GLU A 105 15.09 -21.71 10.28
CA GLU A 105 16.55 -21.78 10.37
C GLU A 105 17.05 -21.18 11.70
N ASN A 106 16.39 -20.13 12.21
CA ASN A 106 16.64 -19.62 13.56
C ASN A 106 16.22 -20.61 14.66
N VAL A 107 15.30 -21.55 14.39
CA VAL A 107 14.87 -22.57 15.35
C VAL A 107 15.80 -23.80 15.34
N LYS A 108 16.42 -24.15 14.21
CA LYS A 108 17.39 -25.28 14.15
C LYS A 108 18.84 -24.89 14.48
N ALA A 109 19.23 -23.62 14.35
CA ALA A 109 20.57 -23.14 14.72
C ALA A 109 20.70 -22.64 16.18
N GLN A 110 19.68 -22.86 17.03
CA GLN A 110 19.73 -22.52 18.47
C GLN A 110 19.75 -23.76 19.38
N SER A 111 20.58 -24.74 19.04
CA SER A 111 21.18 -25.63 20.05
C SER A 111 22.66 -25.30 20.16
N LYS A 112 23.05 -24.75 21.31
CA LYS A 112 24.41 -24.29 21.69
C LYS A 112 24.83 -22.89 21.22
N LYS A 113 24.20 -21.86 21.79
CA LYS A 113 24.91 -20.93 22.69
C LYS A 113 23.88 -20.08 23.42
N ARG A 114 23.82 -20.28 24.74
CA ARG A 114 23.12 -19.40 25.66
C ARG A 114 23.66 -17.97 25.47
N GLN A 115 22.83 -17.09 24.94
CA GLN A 115 22.77 -15.72 25.41
C GLN A 115 21.33 -15.43 25.84
N LYS A 116 21.13 -15.46 27.16
CA LYS A 116 19.98 -14.86 27.84
C LYS A 116 19.97 -13.37 27.50
N GLY A 117 18.86 -12.83 26.98
CA GLY A 117 18.78 -11.39 26.72
C GLY A 117 17.46 -10.86 26.14
N LYS A 118 16.33 -11.10 26.82
CA LYS A 118 15.36 -10.04 27.20
C LYS A 118 15.04 -8.91 26.17
N VAL A 119 14.42 -9.15 25.00
CA VAL A 119 13.91 -8.04 24.14
C VAL A 119 12.70 -8.44 23.24
N PHE A 120 11.59 -8.91 23.79
CA PHE A 120 10.31 -8.92 23.03
C PHE A 120 9.14 -8.24 23.76
N GLU A 121 9.41 -7.63 24.93
CA GLU A 121 8.42 -6.90 25.74
C GLU A 121 8.45 -5.37 25.55
N THR A 122 9.34 -4.84 24.72
CA THR A 122 9.75 -3.41 24.76
C THR A 122 8.66 -2.40 24.39
N LEU A 123 7.56 -2.81 23.75
CA LEU A 123 6.47 -1.91 23.34
C LEU A 123 5.19 -2.09 24.16
N LYS A 124 5.09 -3.11 25.01
CA LYS A 124 3.85 -3.41 25.75
C LYS A 124 3.52 -2.27 26.72
N GLY A 125 2.32 -1.73 26.62
CA GLY A 125 1.83 -0.60 27.41
C GLY A 125 2.29 0.78 26.92
N GLN A 126 3.06 0.85 25.83
CA GLN A 126 3.54 2.14 25.31
C GLN A 126 2.42 2.93 24.65
N LYS A 127 2.35 4.24 24.94
CA LYS A 127 1.47 5.19 24.26
C LYS A 127 2.01 5.49 22.87
N VAL A 128 1.14 5.41 21.88
CA VAL A 128 1.50 5.56 20.47
C VAL A 128 0.43 6.36 19.73
N ILE A 129 0.79 6.89 18.57
CA ILE A 129 -0.18 7.12 17.49
C ILE A 129 0.04 6.05 16.43
N ALA A 130 -1.04 5.47 15.94
CA ALA A 130 -1.00 4.40 14.97
C ALA A 130 -1.98 4.67 13.82
N ARG A 131 -1.63 4.21 12.61
CA ARG A 131 -2.49 4.39 11.44
C ARG A 131 -3.72 3.47 11.53
N SER A 132 -4.91 4.02 11.31
CA SER A 132 -6.14 3.27 11.05
C SER A 132 -6.17 2.83 9.59
N ASP A 133 -6.50 1.57 9.34
CA ASP A 133 -6.65 1.06 7.97
C ASP A 133 -7.96 1.54 7.32
N ILE A 134 -8.93 2.00 8.11
CA ILE A 134 -10.25 2.47 7.63
C ILE A 134 -10.13 3.86 6.99
N THR A 135 -9.49 4.81 7.69
CA THR A 135 -9.42 6.21 7.24
C THR A 135 -8.05 6.62 6.70
N GLY A 136 -7.01 5.81 6.97
CA GLY A 136 -5.62 6.16 6.69
C GLY A 136 -5.03 7.23 7.64
N PHE A 137 -5.83 7.80 8.56
CA PHE A 137 -5.36 8.74 9.57
C PHE A 137 -4.67 8.03 10.74
N TYR A 138 -3.92 8.80 11.53
CA TYR A 138 -3.26 8.31 12.73
C TYR A 138 -4.09 8.67 13.96
N PHE A 139 -4.26 7.72 14.88
CA PHE A 139 -5.03 7.91 16.10
C PHE A 139 -4.22 7.53 17.34
N PRO A 140 -4.43 8.20 18.48
CA PRO A 140 -3.88 7.79 19.76
C PRO A 140 -4.29 6.37 20.15
N GLY A 141 -3.35 5.62 20.69
CA GLY A 141 -3.57 4.28 21.20
C GLY A 141 -2.52 3.81 22.18
N THR A 142 -2.70 2.60 22.69
CA THR A 142 -1.77 1.91 23.57
C THR A 142 -1.45 0.55 22.98
N VAL A 143 -0.18 0.20 22.89
CA VAL A 143 0.22 -1.13 22.41
C VAL A 143 -0.10 -2.17 23.48
N ILE A 144 -0.98 -3.13 23.18
CA ILE A 144 -1.32 -4.22 24.11
C ILE A 144 -0.21 -5.27 24.11
N LYS A 145 0.21 -5.71 22.92
CA LYS A 145 1.25 -6.72 22.74
C LYS A 145 1.80 -6.69 21.31
N SER A 146 3.07 -7.05 21.16
CA SER A 146 3.65 -7.35 19.85
C SER A 146 3.21 -8.75 19.44
N ILE A 147 2.59 -8.88 18.26
CA ILE A 147 2.17 -10.18 17.72
C ILE A 147 3.33 -10.83 16.99
N SER A 148 4.13 -10.03 16.28
CA SER A 148 5.32 -10.47 15.54
C SER A 148 6.40 -9.38 15.58
N SER A 149 7.53 -9.63 14.92
CA SER A 149 8.59 -8.63 14.69
C SER A 149 8.15 -7.45 13.82
N SER A 150 7.01 -7.57 13.11
CA SER A 150 6.52 -6.57 12.15
C SER A 150 5.12 -6.02 12.45
N GLN A 151 4.39 -6.61 13.41
CA GLN A 151 3.01 -6.24 13.75
C GLN A 151 2.79 -6.18 15.27
N ALA A 152 2.00 -5.20 15.70
CA ALA A 152 1.56 -5.09 17.09
C ALA A 152 0.05 -4.88 17.18
N LEU A 153 -0.54 -5.37 18.26
CA LEU A 153 -1.93 -5.14 18.61
C LEU A 153 -2.03 -3.80 19.34
N VAL A 154 -2.76 -2.85 18.76
CA VAL A 154 -2.94 -1.50 19.31
C VAL A 154 -4.39 -1.32 19.73
N ASP A 155 -4.58 -0.91 20.97
CA ASP A 155 -5.86 -0.45 21.51
C ASP A 155 -5.99 1.05 21.26
N PHE A 156 -6.87 1.45 20.35
CA PHE A 156 -7.10 2.86 20.05
C PHE A 156 -7.96 3.52 21.11
N SER A 157 -7.68 4.80 21.37
CA SER A 157 -8.36 5.56 22.41
C SER A 157 -9.85 5.80 22.12
N TYR A 158 -10.29 5.59 20.87
CA TYR A 158 -11.69 5.65 20.46
C TYR A 158 -12.44 4.30 20.64
N GLY A 159 -11.80 3.28 21.23
CA GLY A 159 -12.47 2.05 21.69
C GLY A 159 -12.32 0.83 20.79
N GLU A 160 -11.55 0.91 19.69
CA GLU A 160 -11.27 -0.25 18.83
C GLU A 160 -9.86 -0.79 19.02
N THR A 161 -9.70 -2.11 18.88
CA THR A 161 -8.39 -2.75 18.82
C THR A 161 -8.09 -3.21 17.40
N GLN A 162 -6.92 -2.84 16.86
CA GLN A 162 -6.51 -3.24 15.51
C GLN A 162 -5.07 -3.78 15.49
N ILE A 163 -4.79 -4.68 14.55
CA ILE A 163 -3.43 -5.16 14.28
C ILE A 163 -2.76 -4.17 13.34
N VAL A 164 -1.77 -3.43 13.84
CA VAL A 164 -1.09 -2.39 13.07
C VAL A 164 0.37 -2.80 12.80
N PRO A 165 0.85 -2.69 11.55
CA PRO A 165 2.26 -2.87 11.24
C PRO A 165 3.12 -1.88 12.03
N ILE A 166 4.22 -2.35 12.64
CA ILE A 166 5.08 -1.53 13.52
C ILE A 166 5.62 -0.28 12.81
N LYS A 167 5.86 -0.34 11.49
CA LYS A 167 6.26 0.83 10.67
C LYS A 167 5.26 2.00 10.69
N PHE A 168 3.99 1.73 11.01
CA PHE A 168 2.92 2.71 11.13
C PHE A 168 2.61 3.08 12.58
N ILE A 169 3.41 2.60 13.53
CA ILE A 169 3.30 2.96 14.94
C ILE A 169 4.36 4.02 15.24
N ILE A 170 3.94 5.12 15.83
CA ILE A 170 4.82 6.21 16.26
C ILE A 170 4.67 6.33 17.77
N PRO A 171 5.72 6.06 18.56
CA PRO A 171 5.66 6.25 20.00
C PRO A 171 5.43 7.72 20.35
N VAL A 172 4.53 7.97 21.29
CA VAL A 172 4.22 9.31 21.81
C VAL A 172 4.22 9.27 23.34
N GLY A 173 4.72 10.34 23.96
CA GLY A 173 4.90 10.40 25.41
C GLY A 173 6.28 9.90 25.86
N GLY A 174 6.62 10.17 27.13
CA GLY A 174 7.96 9.97 27.65
C GLY A 174 8.99 10.96 27.09
N ALA A 175 10.28 10.69 27.32
CA ALA A 175 11.38 11.49 26.79
C ALA A 175 11.58 11.19 25.30
N MET A 176 10.99 12.02 24.43
CA MET A 176 11.06 11.89 22.97
C MET A 176 11.81 13.06 22.33
N PRO A 177 12.52 12.84 21.21
CA PRO A 177 13.12 13.92 20.44
C PRO A 177 12.05 14.93 20.01
N CYS A 178 12.20 16.19 20.44
CA CYS A 178 11.29 17.28 20.12
C CYS A 178 12.04 18.37 19.33
N PRO A 179 12.41 18.10 18.06
CA PRO A 179 13.19 19.06 17.26
C PRO A 179 12.39 20.34 17.01
N SER A 180 13.08 21.47 16.87
CA SER A 180 12.46 22.71 16.40
C SER A 180 11.88 22.52 15.00
N LEU A 181 10.73 23.16 14.73
CA LEU A 181 10.08 23.10 13.43
C LEU A 181 10.37 24.37 12.64
N GLN A 182 10.60 24.22 11.33
CA GLN A 182 10.81 25.30 10.37
C GLN A 182 9.73 25.28 9.29
N VAL A 183 9.56 26.39 8.58
CA VAL A 183 8.71 26.44 7.39
C VAL A 183 9.21 25.43 6.36
N GLY A 184 8.30 24.65 5.78
CA GLY A 184 8.59 23.53 4.88
C GLY A 184 8.75 22.18 5.57
N ASP A 185 8.86 22.12 6.90
CA ASP A 185 8.91 20.84 7.61
C ASP A 185 7.59 20.07 7.46
N TYR A 186 7.72 18.76 7.27
CA TYR A 186 6.59 17.83 7.25
C TYR A 186 6.25 17.38 8.67
N VAL A 187 4.96 17.40 9.00
CA VAL A 187 4.47 17.06 10.34
C VAL A 187 3.19 16.25 10.28
N PHE A 188 2.92 15.49 11.33
CA PHE A 188 1.55 15.12 11.69
C PHE A 188 0.96 16.19 12.59
N ALA A 189 -0.20 16.71 12.20
CA ALA A 189 -0.94 17.72 12.94
C ALA A 189 -2.16 17.11 13.61
N ARG A 190 -2.23 17.24 14.95
CA ARG A 190 -3.39 16.84 15.75
C ARG A 190 -4.62 17.62 15.32
N THR A 191 -5.70 16.90 15.03
CA THR A 191 -6.99 17.38 14.58
C THR A 191 -8.06 16.67 15.38
N GLY A 192 -8.76 17.39 16.25
CA GLY A 192 -9.81 16.86 17.09
C GLY A 192 -10.52 17.99 17.85
N THR A 193 -11.76 17.72 18.25
CA THR A 193 -12.52 18.50 19.23
C THR A 193 -12.23 17.95 20.65
N GLN A 194 -12.56 18.72 21.69
CA GLN A 194 -12.33 18.33 23.10
C GLN A 194 -12.99 17.00 23.53
N THR A 195 -13.80 16.39 22.66
CA THR A 195 -14.56 15.15 22.86
C THR A 195 -13.80 13.84 22.60
N GLY A 196 -12.47 13.87 22.48
CA GLY A 196 -11.64 12.65 22.47
C GLY A 196 -11.42 11.98 21.10
N ASN A 197 -11.99 12.52 20.02
CA ASN A 197 -11.71 12.10 18.64
C ASN A 197 -10.51 12.84 18.06
N ASP A 198 -9.37 12.75 18.76
CA ASP A 198 -8.11 13.28 18.24
C ASP A 198 -7.55 12.36 17.16
N CYS A 199 -7.42 12.89 15.95
CA CYS A 199 -6.70 12.25 14.85
C CYS A 199 -5.48 13.08 14.46
N TYR A 200 -4.55 12.48 13.74
CA TYR A 200 -3.32 13.09 13.28
C TYR A 200 -3.28 12.97 11.76
N MET A 201 -3.18 14.12 11.11
CA MET A 201 -3.22 14.24 9.65
C MET A 201 -1.87 14.75 9.15
N PRO A 202 -1.36 14.25 8.02
CA PRO A 202 -0.15 14.80 7.42
C PRO A 202 -0.37 16.26 7.02
N ALA A 203 0.61 17.10 7.32
CA ALA A 203 0.62 18.53 7.06
C ALA A 203 2.04 19.07 6.82
N VAL A 204 2.12 20.28 6.29
CA VAL A 204 3.37 21.03 6.08
C VAL A 204 3.33 22.30 6.91
N VAL A 205 4.42 22.64 7.60
CA VAL A 205 4.54 23.90 8.34
C VAL A 205 4.68 25.06 7.35
N ILE A 206 3.78 26.04 7.41
CA ILE A 206 3.79 27.22 6.53
C ILE A 206 4.14 28.51 7.27
N ALA A 207 4.00 28.53 8.61
CA ALA A 207 4.49 29.62 9.44
C ALA A 207 4.90 29.11 10.82
N THR A 208 5.97 29.68 11.35
CA THR A 208 6.46 29.44 12.71
C THR A 208 6.10 30.62 13.61
N PRO A 209 5.89 30.40 14.92
CA PRO A 209 5.57 31.48 15.84
C PRO A 209 6.67 32.55 15.89
N LYS A 210 6.28 33.83 15.96
CA LYS A 210 7.22 34.95 16.04
C LYS A 210 7.77 35.04 17.46
N ARG A 211 9.10 35.01 17.62
CA ARG A 211 9.77 35.04 18.94
C ARG A 211 9.60 36.35 19.74
N VAL A 212 8.98 37.37 19.14
CA VAL A 212 8.94 38.74 19.67
C VAL A 212 7.74 38.96 20.59
N GLU A 213 6.67 38.18 20.44
CA GLU A 213 5.44 38.30 21.24
C GLU A 213 5.28 37.06 22.12
N ALA A 214 5.23 37.24 23.44
CA ALA A 214 5.18 36.14 24.41
C ALA A 214 3.92 35.26 24.28
N ASP A 215 2.89 35.77 23.59
CA ASP A 215 1.56 35.15 23.48
C ASP A 215 1.33 34.37 22.18
N ASP A 216 2.13 34.58 21.13
CA ASP A 216 1.91 33.92 19.84
C ASP A 216 2.81 32.69 19.67
N LYS A 217 2.44 31.58 20.33
CA LYS A 217 3.16 30.28 20.31
C LYS A 217 2.61 29.30 19.27
N LEU A 218 1.85 29.80 18.30
CA LEU A 218 1.15 28.97 17.31
C LEU A 218 1.97 28.80 16.03
N TYR A 219 2.06 27.55 15.59
CA TYR A 219 2.50 27.19 14.25
C TYR A 219 1.29 27.21 13.33
N THR A 220 1.46 27.67 12.10
CA THR A 220 0.45 27.49 11.06
C THR A 220 0.89 26.36 10.15
N VAL A 221 0.01 25.39 9.96
CA VAL A 221 0.24 24.23 9.10
C VAL A 221 -0.81 24.15 7.99
N LEU A 222 -0.40 23.69 6.82
CA LEU A 222 -1.27 23.33 5.70
C LEU A 222 -1.45 21.81 5.71
N LYS A 223 -2.67 21.34 6.00
CA LYS A 223 -3.00 19.91 6.01
C LYS A 223 -3.07 19.35 4.58
N TYR A 224 -3.02 18.02 4.46
CA TYR A 224 -3.13 17.34 3.16
C TYR A 224 -4.38 17.73 2.36
N ASN A 225 -5.47 18.11 3.03
CA ASN A 225 -6.73 18.52 2.42
C ASN A 225 -6.76 20.03 2.10
N ASN A 226 -5.60 20.67 2.01
CA ASN A 226 -5.42 22.10 1.73
C ASN A 226 -6.06 23.06 2.74
N ARG A 227 -6.51 22.57 3.91
CA ARG A 227 -7.02 23.42 4.99
C ARG A 227 -5.88 23.86 5.89
N LYS A 228 -5.79 25.17 6.14
CA LYS A 228 -4.88 25.74 7.13
C LYS A 228 -5.37 25.42 8.55
N LYS A 229 -4.43 25.22 9.48
CA LYS A 229 -4.73 25.04 10.90
C LYS A 229 -3.63 25.67 11.75
N HIS A 230 -4.03 26.32 12.85
CA HIS A 230 -3.13 26.80 13.87
C HIS A 230 -2.98 25.74 14.97
N CYS A 231 -1.74 25.39 15.30
CA CYS A 231 -1.40 24.34 16.26
C CYS A 231 -0.28 24.80 17.18
N ILE A 232 -0.38 24.48 18.46
CA ILE A 232 0.75 24.55 19.39
C ILE A 232 1.78 23.46 19.07
N ARG A 233 3.03 23.64 19.53
CA ARG A 233 4.13 22.70 19.28
C ARG A 233 3.82 21.26 19.71
N SER A 234 3.10 21.06 20.83
CA SER A 234 2.74 19.73 21.35
C SER A 234 1.70 19.00 20.50
N GLY A 235 0.98 19.71 19.64
CA GLY A 235 0.05 19.12 18.66
C GLY A 235 0.70 18.70 17.35
N LEU A 236 2.03 18.87 17.22
CA LEU A 236 2.78 18.61 15.99
C LEU A 236 3.88 17.56 16.24
N ILE A 237 3.96 16.58 15.35
CA ILE A 237 5.01 15.56 15.35
C ILE A 237 5.77 15.66 14.04
N LYS A 238 7.08 15.98 14.10
CA LYS A 238 7.93 16.06 12.90
C LYS A 238 8.06 14.69 12.24
N ILE A 239 7.93 14.67 10.91
CA ILE A 239 8.09 13.47 10.09
C ILE A 239 8.97 13.76 8.89
N SER A 240 9.48 12.71 8.25
CA SER A 240 10.21 12.84 6.99
C SER A 240 9.27 13.11 5.82
N GLN A 241 9.80 13.68 4.74
CA GLN A 241 9.08 13.87 3.49
C GLN A 241 8.52 12.55 2.94
N THR A 242 9.29 11.47 2.98
CA THR A 242 8.84 10.13 2.56
C THR A 242 7.64 9.66 3.38
N LYS A 243 7.68 9.85 4.70
CA LYS A 243 6.56 9.46 5.58
C LYS A 243 5.31 10.31 5.27
N TYR A 244 5.47 11.61 5.03
CA TYR A 244 4.38 12.47 4.57
C TYR A 244 3.77 11.97 3.25
N ALA A 245 4.58 11.71 2.23
CA ALA A 245 4.11 11.23 0.93
C ALA A 245 3.37 9.88 1.05
N CYS A 246 3.94 8.93 1.80
CA CYS A 246 3.30 7.65 2.09
C CYS A 246 1.96 7.83 2.81
N SER A 247 1.90 8.65 3.86
CA SER A 247 0.66 8.90 4.60
C SER A 247 -0.42 9.52 3.71
N CYS A 248 -0.07 10.50 2.87
CA CYS A 248 -0.99 11.08 1.90
C CYS A 248 -1.49 10.05 0.87
N ARG A 249 -0.65 9.10 0.45
CA ARG A 249 -1.05 7.99 -0.44
C ARG A 249 -2.05 7.07 0.25
N TYR A 250 -1.78 6.67 1.50
CA TYR A 250 -2.66 5.76 2.23
C TYR A 250 -4.04 6.37 2.53
N ILE A 251 -4.10 7.66 2.88
CA ILE A 251 -5.37 8.36 3.06
C ILE A 251 -6.19 8.36 1.77
N ARG A 252 -5.55 8.65 0.63
CA ARG A 252 -6.23 8.61 -0.68
C ARG A 252 -6.75 7.20 -1.01
N MET A 253 -5.94 6.18 -0.75
CA MET A 253 -6.37 4.79 -0.97
C MET A 253 -7.56 4.41 -0.09
N ALA A 254 -7.55 4.78 1.19
CA ALA A 254 -8.67 4.52 2.11
C ALA A 254 -9.97 5.16 1.60
N HIS A 255 -9.91 6.42 1.15
CA HIS A 255 -11.07 7.13 0.61
C HIS A 255 -11.57 6.58 -0.74
N MET A 256 -10.72 5.90 -1.53
CA MET A 256 -11.15 5.28 -2.79
C MET A 256 -11.94 3.98 -2.56
N VAL A 257 -11.69 3.27 -1.44
CA VAL A 257 -12.41 2.04 -1.11
C VAL A 257 -13.86 2.33 -0.71
N ASP A 258 -14.13 3.47 -0.08
CA ASP A 258 -15.51 3.90 0.28
C ASP A 258 -16.38 4.27 -0.94
N CYS A 259 -15.79 4.51 -2.12
CA CYS A 259 -16.56 4.75 -3.36
C CYS A 259 -16.83 3.47 -4.17
N LEU A 260 -16.31 2.32 -3.73
CA LEU A 260 -16.42 1.03 -4.41
C LEU A 260 -17.27 0.00 -3.63
N LEU A 261 -17.90 0.43 -2.54
CA LEU A 261 -18.94 -0.29 -1.79
C LEU A 261 -20.31 0.35 -2.06
#